data_AF-A0A8H5D006-F1
#
_entry.id   AF-A0A8H5D006-F1
#
_cell.length_a   1.000
_cell.length_b   1.000
_cell.length_c   1.000
_cell.angle_alpha   90.00
_cell.angle_beta   90.00
_cell.angle_gamma   90.00
#
_symmetry.space_group_name_H-M   'P 1'
#
loop_
_entity.id
_entity.type
_entity.pdbx_description
1 polymer ?
#
loop_
_entity_poly.entity_id
_entity_poly.type
_entity_poly.pdbx_seq_one_letter_code
_entity_poly.pdbx_strand_id
1 'polypeptide(L)'
;MPMSLTIFHRCTSQVLFHDVQIVRRLGFADHTRSREPLSPAVPKNRIKSPTRGGRNLRDRYLTLEKSLRGKEALTRSRHDQHQSSAANLSTNPTLTTSSKIPTFKGFIIPLEPVPPESDECCMSGCAVCVYDLYEESLEAYNEAVEDLRTKLVAVNIPEDEWPKHIRTRRQTGSNTQPAKFASVVMSAFEEMERRLKEKHPAPGTNATDFNTPGS
;
A
#
# COMPACT_ATOMS: atom_id res chain seq x y z
N MET A 1 9.41 15.27 49.58
CA MET A 1 9.38 16.74 49.76
C MET A 1 9.79 17.37 48.43
N PRO A 2 8.99 18.29 47.88
CA PRO A 2 8.81 18.49 46.44
C PRO A 2 9.65 19.66 45.88
N MET A 3 10.04 19.58 44.61
CA MET A 3 10.37 20.75 43.81
C MET A 3 9.69 20.62 42.45
N SER A 4 8.51 21.24 42.36
CA SER A 4 7.83 21.66 41.14
C SER A 4 8.70 22.62 40.32
N LEU A 5 8.47 22.70 39.01
CA LEU A 5 8.36 23.94 38.19
C LEU A 5 8.45 23.53 36.70
N THR A 6 7.34 23.20 36.02
CA THR A 6 6.53 24.14 35.21
C THR A 6 7.30 25.32 34.63
N ILE A 7 7.62 25.26 33.34
CA ILE A 7 7.77 26.44 32.48
C ILE A 7 6.91 26.24 31.24
N PHE A 8 5.74 26.88 31.30
CA PHE A 8 4.87 27.25 30.19
C PHE A 8 5.22 28.71 29.81
N HIS A 9 4.79 29.14 28.61
CA HIS A 9 4.97 30.46 27.99
C HIS A 9 6.33 30.68 27.29
N ARG A 10 6.41 31.23 26.07
CA ARG A 10 5.52 32.22 25.46
C ARG A 10 5.64 32.20 23.94
N CYS A 11 4.52 31.93 23.28
CA CYS A 11 4.23 32.39 21.94
C CYS A 11 4.28 33.93 21.95
N THR A 12 5.12 34.53 21.11
CA THR A 12 5.02 35.96 20.79
C THR A 12 4.94 36.09 19.28
N SER A 13 3.72 36.28 18.81
CA SER A 13 3.45 36.99 17.57
C SER A 13 4.10 38.37 17.67
N GLN A 14 4.98 38.68 16.72
CA GLN A 14 5.27 40.07 16.39
C GLN A 14 4.91 40.29 14.94
N VAL A 15 3.69 40.77 14.77
CA VAL A 15 3.16 41.39 13.57
C VAL A 15 3.96 42.69 13.37
N LEU A 16 4.67 42.82 12.26
CA LEU A 16 5.07 44.12 11.74
C LEU A 16 4.52 44.23 10.32
N PHE A 17 3.25 44.60 10.29
CA PHE A 17 2.64 45.33 9.19
C PHE A 17 3.28 46.72 9.17
N HIS A 18 3.93 47.07 8.07
CA HIS A 18 4.19 48.46 7.74
C HIS A 18 3.76 48.73 6.29
N ASP A 19 2.88 49.72 6.21
CA ASP A 19 2.68 50.69 5.13
C ASP A 19 2.03 50.25 3.81
N VAL A 20 0.70 50.34 3.88
CA VAL A 20 -0.16 51.13 2.98
C VAL A 20 0.59 52.26 2.27
N GLN A 21 0.44 52.30 0.95
CA GLN A 21 0.34 53.42 -0.01
C GLN A 21 0.98 52.88 -1.31
N ILE A 22 0.33 52.84 -2.47
CA ILE A 22 -0.26 53.97 -3.19
C ILE A 22 -1.34 53.39 -4.12
N VAL A 23 -2.57 53.86 -3.93
CA VAL A 23 -3.61 53.80 -4.96
C VAL A 23 -3.63 55.18 -5.62
N ARG A 24 -3.42 55.25 -6.94
CA ARG A 24 -4.14 56.14 -7.88
C ARG A 24 -3.50 56.13 -9.27
N ARG A 25 -4.38 55.86 -10.26
CA ARG A 25 -4.55 56.48 -11.60
C ARG A 25 -3.27 56.73 -12.41
N LEU A 26 -3.18 56.30 -13.67
CA LEU A 26 -3.87 56.80 -14.88
C LEU A 26 -3.77 55.67 -15.93
N GLY A 27 -4.66 55.41 -16.88
CA GLY A 27 -5.75 56.18 -17.44
C GLY A 27 -6.59 55.26 -18.33
N PHE A 28 -7.88 55.57 -18.40
CA PHE A 28 -8.81 55.05 -19.40
C PHE A 28 -8.41 55.66 -20.76
N ALA A 29 -8.13 54.82 -21.75
CA ALA A 29 -8.12 55.22 -23.15
C ALA A 29 -8.87 54.14 -23.93
N ASP A 30 -10.14 54.42 -24.20
CA ASP A 30 -10.88 53.81 -25.31
C ASP A 30 -10.11 54.10 -26.60
N HIS A 31 -9.86 53.08 -27.44
CA HIS A 31 -9.85 53.26 -28.89
C HIS A 31 -9.98 51.94 -29.64
N THR A 32 -11.12 51.84 -30.35
CA THR A 32 -11.22 51.40 -31.74
C THR A 32 -10.75 49.98 -32.10
N ARG A 33 -11.76 49.12 -32.21
CA ARG A 33 -11.97 48.14 -33.29
C ARG A 33 -11.13 48.44 -34.55
N SER A 34 -10.06 47.67 -34.73
CA SER A 34 -9.43 47.47 -36.04
C SER A 34 -9.54 45.99 -36.41
N ARG A 35 -10.26 45.78 -37.51
CA ARG A 35 -10.41 44.52 -38.22
C ARG A 35 -9.13 44.22 -38.99
N GLU A 36 -8.77 42.93 -39.03
CA GLU A 36 -7.99 42.23 -40.08
C GLU A 36 -6.45 42.44 -40.13
N PRO A 37 -5.66 41.45 -40.62
CA PRO A 37 -6.07 40.41 -41.56
C PRO A 37 -5.79 38.94 -41.18
N LEU A 38 -6.60 38.08 -41.79
CA LEU A 38 -6.42 36.65 -42.01
C LEU A 38 -4.96 36.17 -42.02
N SER A 39 -4.67 35.28 -41.07
CA SER A 39 -3.50 34.41 -41.06
C SER A 39 -3.41 33.62 -42.37
N PRO A 40 -2.26 33.60 -43.07
CA PRO A 40 -2.12 32.78 -44.26
C PRO A 40 -2.21 31.32 -43.83
N ALA A 41 -3.17 30.60 -44.44
CA ALA A 41 -3.32 29.16 -44.30
C ALA A 41 -1.98 28.48 -44.62
N VAL A 42 -1.28 28.03 -43.58
CA VAL A 42 -0.06 27.23 -43.73
C VAL A 42 -0.45 25.93 -44.44
N PRO A 43 0.06 25.67 -45.66
CA PRO A 43 -0.20 24.39 -46.30
C PRO A 43 0.43 23.30 -45.43
N LYS A 44 -0.41 22.38 -44.93
CA LYS A 44 0.02 21.16 -44.25
C LYS A 44 0.67 20.26 -45.29
N ASN A 45 1.90 20.57 -45.68
CA ASN A 45 2.73 19.64 -46.41
C ASN A 45 2.84 18.38 -45.55
N ARG A 46 2.27 17.29 -46.05
CA ARG A 46 2.39 15.96 -45.45
C ARG A 46 3.87 15.60 -45.50
N ILE A 47 4.59 15.89 -44.42
CA ILE A 47 6.00 15.55 -44.28
C ILE A 47 6.08 14.04 -44.41
N LYS A 48 6.54 13.58 -45.59
CA LYS A 48 6.89 12.17 -45.79
C LYS A 48 7.99 11.89 -44.77
N SER A 49 7.69 11.02 -43.81
CA SER A 49 8.65 10.53 -42.83
C SER A 49 9.88 10.01 -43.58
N PRO A 50 11.10 10.52 -43.30
CA PRO A 50 12.28 10.01 -43.99
C PRO A 50 12.48 8.54 -43.62
N THR A 51 12.69 7.76 -44.67
CA THR A 51 12.97 6.33 -44.67
C THR A 51 14.06 5.99 -43.65
N ARG A 52 13.78 4.94 -42.85
CA ARG A 52 14.66 4.14 -41.98
C ARG A 52 16.17 4.41 -42.10
N GLY A 53 16.62 5.52 -41.54
CA GLY A 53 18.02 5.83 -41.27
C GLY A 53 18.14 6.19 -39.80
N GLY A 54 19.09 5.59 -39.10
CA GLY A 54 19.30 5.84 -37.67
C GLY A 54 19.52 7.33 -37.43
N ARG A 55 18.62 7.98 -36.68
CA ARG A 55 18.84 9.35 -36.20
C ARG A 55 20.17 9.39 -35.44
N ASN A 56 20.98 10.41 -35.69
CA ASN A 56 22.26 10.59 -34.99
C ASN A 56 22.03 10.55 -33.47
N LEU A 57 22.90 9.82 -32.76
CA LEU A 57 22.81 9.69 -31.30
C LEU A 57 22.80 11.05 -30.59
N ARG A 58 23.56 12.02 -31.13
CA ARG A 58 23.61 13.40 -30.63
C ARG A 58 22.26 14.11 -30.69
N ASP A 59 21.53 13.96 -31.80
CA ASP A 59 20.21 14.58 -31.97
C ASP A 59 19.17 13.94 -31.05
N ARG A 60 19.27 12.62 -30.86
CA ARG A 60 18.43 11.88 -29.91
C ARG A 60 18.67 12.36 -28.48
N TYR A 61 19.94 12.51 -28.08
CA TYR A 61 20.32 12.96 -26.74
C TYR A 61 19.79 14.38 -26.45
N LEU A 62 20.00 15.32 -27.37
CA LEU A 62 19.49 16.70 -27.23
C LEU A 62 17.96 16.76 -27.14
N THR A 63 17.26 15.90 -27.88
CA THR A 63 15.79 15.80 -27.79
C THR A 63 15.35 15.25 -26.44
N LEU A 64 16.07 14.25 -25.94
CA LEU A 64 15.81 13.65 -24.62
C LEU A 64 15.99 14.69 -23.52
N GLU A 65 17.09 15.45 -23.52
CA GLU A 65 17.33 16.52 -22.54
C GLU A 65 16.24 17.60 -22.56
N LYS A 66 15.79 18.02 -23.76
CA LYS A 66 14.68 18.97 -23.89
C LYS A 66 13.38 18.41 -23.32
N SER A 67 13.09 17.12 -23.55
CA SER A 67 11.90 16.46 -23.02
C SER A 67 11.94 16.30 -21.50
N LEU A 68 13.13 16.03 -20.93
CA LEU A 68 13.31 15.92 -19.48
C LEU A 68 13.11 17.28 -18.80
N ARG A 69 13.69 18.36 -19.34
CA ARG A 69 13.47 19.72 -18.83
C ARG A 69 11.99 20.15 -18.91
N GLY A 70 11.30 19.78 -19.99
CA GLY A 70 9.86 20.02 -20.12
C GLY A 70 9.04 19.23 -19.09
N LYS A 71 9.40 17.97 -18.85
CA LYS A 71 8.77 17.12 -17.82
C LYS A 71 9.00 17.66 -16.42
N GLU A 72 10.21 18.12 -16.10
CA GLU A 72 10.55 18.74 -14.82
C GLU A 72 9.81 20.06 -14.59
N ALA A 73 9.68 20.90 -15.62
CA ALA A 73 8.89 22.12 -15.54
C ALA A 73 7.40 21.83 -15.31
N LEU A 74 6.87 20.78 -15.95
CA LEU A 74 5.49 20.32 -15.76
C LEU A 74 5.27 19.76 -14.35
N THR A 75 6.21 18.96 -13.81
CA THR A 75 6.10 18.43 -12.45
C THR A 75 6.17 19.53 -11.40
N ARG A 76 7.07 20.52 -11.58
CA ARG A 76 7.11 21.72 -10.72
C ARG A 76 5.81 22.51 -10.79
N SER A 77 5.31 22.80 -11.99
CA SER A 77 4.03 23.52 -12.16
C SER A 77 2.86 22.78 -11.48
N ARG A 78 2.84 21.45 -11.55
CA ARG A 78 1.84 20.63 -10.87
C ARG A 78 1.99 20.72 -9.35
N HIS A 79 3.22 20.70 -8.85
CA HIS A 79 3.50 20.83 -7.41
C HIS A 79 3.11 22.20 -6.88
N ASP A 80 3.44 23.28 -7.60
CA ASP A 80 3.06 24.65 -7.26
C ASP A 80 1.53 24.82 -7.28
N GLN A 81 0.84 24.20 -8.24
CA GLN A 81 -0.63 24.15 -8.26
C GLN A 81 -1.20 23.38 -7.07
N HIS A 82 -0.59 22.28 -6.64
CA HIS A 82 -1.01 21.55 -5.43
C HIS A 82 -0.74 22.33 -4.14
N GLN A 83 0.38 23.07 -4.05
CA GLN A 83 0.67 23.93 -2.90
C GLN A 83 -0.26 25.14 -2.83
N SER A 84 -0.60 25.76 -3.96
CA SER A 84 -1.53 26.89 -4.01
C SER A 84 -3.01 26.47 -3.86
N SER A 85 -3.37 25.24 -4.22
CA SER A 85 -4.69 24.65 -3.92
C SER A 85 -4.80 24.03 -2.53
N ALA A 86 -3.70 23.78 -1.82
CA ALA A 86 -3.72 23.42 -0.40
C ALA A 86 -4.24 24.57 0.51
N ALA A 87 -4.31 25.80 -0.03
CA ALA A 87 -4.92 26.95 0.65
C ALA A 87 -6.44 27.11 0.36
N ASN A 88 -7.03 26.32 -0.55
CA ASN A 88 -8.47 26.37 -0.85
C ASN A 88 -9.00 24.96 -1.15
N LEU A 89 -9.46 24.25 -0.12
CA LEU A 89 -10.23 23.01 -0.33
C LEU A 89 -11.57 23.33 -1.00
N SER A 90 -11.79 22.79 -2.19
CA SER A 90 -13.13 22.51 -2.69
C SER A 90 -13.15 21.23 -3.52
N THR A 91 -14.07 20.37 -3.11
CA THR A 91 -14.36 19.00 -3.52
C THR A 91 -14.85 18.89 -4.96
N ASN A 92 -14.29 17.95 -5.75
CA ASN A 92 -15.09 17.04 -6.60
C ASN A 92 -14.24 15.88 -7.15
N PRO A 93 -14.63 14.60 -6.93
CA PRO A 93 -13.92 13.44 -7.46
C PRO A 93 -14.39 13.05 -8.86
N THR A 94 -13.47 13.04 -9.83
CA THR A 94 -13.70 12.47 -11.18
C THR A 94 -13.31 10.99 -11.17
N LEU A 95 -14.22 10.12 -11.63
CA LEU A 95 -14.07 8.67 -11.65
C LEU A 95 -12.95 8.20 -12.60
N THR A 96 -11.86 7.74 -12.00
CA THR A 96 -11.11 6.56 -12.46
C THR A 96 -11.41 5.46 -11.45
N THR A 97 -11.50 4.19 -11.87
CA THR A 97 -11.69 3.03 -10.96
C THR A 97 -10.50 2.90 -10.01
N SER A 98 -10.50 3.77 -9.01
CA SER A 98 -9.50 3.91 -7.98
C SER A 98 -9.94 2.99 -6.87
N SER A 99 -9.21 1.91 -6.68
CA SER A 99 -9.28 1.07 -5.49
C SER A 99 -9.34 1.99 -4.28
N LYS A 100 -10.51 2.11 -3.64
CA LYS A 100 -10.71 3.00 -2.51
C LYS A 100 -9.93 2.38 -1.35
N ILE A 101 -8.76 2.93 -1.04
CA ILE A 101 -8.00 2.54 0.14
C ILE A 101 -8.94 2.76 1.34
N PRO A 102 -9.26 1.72 2.13
CA PRO A 102 -10.15 1.88 3.26
C PRO A 102 -9.47 2.74 4.32
N THR A 103 -10.00 3.94 4.55
CA THR A 103 -9.55 4.85 5.60
C THR A 103 -10.55 4.85 6.75
N PHE A 104 -10.08 4.70 7.98
CA PHE A 104 -10.90 4.80 9.19
C PHE A 104 -10.33 5.86 10.12
N LYS A 105 -11.15 6.87 10.46
CA LYS A 105 -10.75 7.99 11.34
C LYS A 105 -9.44 8.68 10.92
N GLY A 106 -9.16 8.72 9.61
CA GLY A 106 -7.91 9.29 9.06
C GLY A 106 -6.71 8.34 9.06
N PHE A 107 -6.84 7.12 9.61
CA PHE A 107 -5.85 6.06 9.49
C PHE A 107 -6.12 5.20 8.26
N ILE A 108 -5.06 4.82 7.57
CA ILE A 108 -5.12 3.88 6.43
C ILE A 108 -5.20 2.48 7.01
N ILE A 109 -6.24 1.72 6.65
CA ILE A 109 -6.37 0.34 7.08
C ILE A 109 -5.64 -0.55 6.06
N PRO A 110 -4.66 -1.36 6.49
CA PRO A 110 -4.03 -2.38 5.65
C PRO A 110 -5.10 -3.32 5.07
N LEU A 111 -4.92 -3.72 3.82
CA LEU A 111 -5.77 -4.72 3.18
C LEU A 111 -5.14 -6.09 3.36
N GLU A 112 -5.95 -7.08 3.70
CA GLU A 112 -5.53 -8.47 3.78
C GLU A 112 -5.08 -8.94 2.38
N PRO A 113 -3.89 -9.56 2.25
CA PRO A 113 -3.44 -10.10 0.98
C PRO A 113 -4.37 -11.23 0.53
N VAL A 114 -4.60 -11.32 -0.77
CA VAL A 114 -5.43 -12.38 -1.35
C VAL A 114 -4.58 -13.64 -1.46
N PRO A 115 -5.07 -14.80 -0.98
CA PRO A 115 -4.35 -16.06 -1.14
C PRO A 115 -4.21 -16.41 -2.63
N PRO A 116 -3.05 -16.93 -3.05
CA PRO A 116 -2.83 -17.33 -4.43
C PRO A 116 -3.71 -18.53 -4.79
N GLU A 117 -4.11 -18.60 -6.05
CA GLU A 117 -4.85 -19.75 -6.57
C GLU A 117 -3.92 -20.97 -6.75
N SER A 118 -4.47 -22.18 -6.73
CA SER A 118 -3.69 -23.42 -6.91
C SER A 118 -2.93 -23.45 -8.24
N ASP A 119 -3.48 -22.81 -9.26
CA ASP A 119 -2.95 -22.81 -10.63
C ASP A 119 -1.76 -21.86 -10.80
N GLU A 120 -1.56 -20.94 -9.85
CA GLU A 120 -0.38 -20.06 -9.80
C GLU A 120 0.85 -20.78 -9.24
N CYS A 121 0.64 -21.89 -8.51
CA CYS A 121 1.72 -22.74 -8.05
C CYS A 121 2.25 -23.59 -9.20
N CYS A 122 3.47 -23.31 -9.64
CA CYS A 122 4.11 -24.03 -10.73
C CYS A 122 4.38 -25.53 -10.43
N MET A 123 4.34 -25.95 -9.15
CA MET A 123 4.58 -27.33 -8.67
C MET A 123 5.91 -27.99 -9.11
N SER A 124 6.77 -27.30 -9.85
CA SER A 124 8.01 -27.85 -10.41
C SER A 124 9.27 -27.36 -9.67
N GLY A 125 9.13 -26.76 -8.49
CA GLY A 125 10.25 -26.25 -7.68
C GLY A 125 10.88 -24.97 -8.25
N CYS A 126 10.09 -23.90 -8.41
CA CYS A 126 10.59 -22.57 -8.75
C CYS A 126 11.52 -22.01 -7.66
N ALA A 127 12.42 -21.10 -8.04
CA ALA A 127 13.35 -20.46 -7.11
C ALA A 127 12.66 -19.58 -6.04
N VAL A 128 11.44 -19.10 -6.33
CA VAL A 128 10.57 -18.36 -5.40
C VAL A 128 9.20 -19.01 -5.46
N CYS A 129 8.67 -19.43 -4.31
CA CYS A 129 7.33 -19.99 -4.21
C CYS A 129 6.30 -18.87 -4.03
N VAL A 130 5.15 -18.98 -4.70
CA VAL A 130 4.07 -18.01 -4.58
C VAL A 130 3.46 -18.03 -3.17
N TYR A 131 3.43 -19.19 -2.52
CA TYR A 131 2.97 -19.31 -1.14
C TYR A 131 3.91 -18.60 -0.16
N ASP A 132 5.23 -18.69 -0.36
CA ASP A 132 6.20 -17.98 0.48
C ASP A 132 6.01 -16.45 0.36
N LEU A 133 5.83 -15.93 -0.86
CA LEU A 133 5.51 -14.51 -1.07
C LEU A 133 4.20 -14.09 -0.40
N TYR A 134 3.21 -14.98 -0.42
CA TYR A 134 1.94 -14.75 0.28
C TYR A 134 2.13 -14.73 1.80
N GLU A 135 2.91 -15.66 2.36
CA GLU A 135 3.25 -15.70 3.78
C GLU A 135 3.99 -14.42 4.21
N GLU A 136 5.00 -13.98 3.46
CA GLU A 136 5.68 -12.70 3.70
C GLU A 136 4.71 -11.52 3.67
N SER A 137 3.77 -11.52 2.72
CA SER A 137 2.75 -10.46 2.63
C SER A 137 1.76 -10.49 3.80
N LEU A 138 1.44 -11.68 4.32
CA LEU A 138 0.60 -11.85 5.50
C LEU A 138 1.31 -11.37 6.76
N GLU A 139 2.59 -11.67 6.91
CA GLU A 139 3.41 -11.17 8.02
C GLU A 139 3.44 -9.64 8.03
N ALA A 140 3.75 -9.02 6.88
CA ALA A 140 3.73 -7.57 6.73
C ALA A 140 2.34 -6.96 7.02
N TYR A 141 1.26 -7.63 6.62
CA TYR A 141 -0.10 -7.20 6.95
C TYR A 141 -0.36 -7.23 8.46
N ASN A 142 0.04 -8.31 9.15
CA ASN A 142 -0.16 -8.46 10.59
C ASN A 142 0.60 -7.38 11.37
N GLU A 143 1.87 -7.12 11.02
CA GLU A 143 2.66 -6.04 11.61
C GLU A 143 1.99 -4.68 11.41
N ALA A 144 1.52 -4.39 10.19
CA ALA A 144 0.84 -3.13 9.89
C ALA A 144 -0.48 -2.98 10.67
N VAL A 145 -1.20 -4.08 10.91
CA VAL A 145 -2.41 -4.09 11.73
C VAL A 145 -2.07 -3.82 13.20
N GLU A 146 -1.02 -4.44 13.74
CA GLU A 146 -0.57 -4.18 15.12
C GLU A 146 -0.16 -2.72 15.33
N ASP A 147 0.63 -2.18 14.40
CA ASP A 147 0.98 -0.76 14.36
C ASP A 147 -0.24 0.16 14.30
N LEU A 148 -1.25 -0.23 13.54
CA LEU A 148 -2.50 0.52 13.47
C LEU A 148 -3.26 0.44 14.80
N ARG A 149 -3.32 -0.72 15.43
CA ARG A 149 -3.97 -0.90 16.73
C ARG A 149 -3.31 -0.04 17.80
N THR A 150 -1.98 -0.02 17.87
CA THR A 150 -1.25 0.82 18.85
C THR A 150 -1.57 2.30 18.65
N LYS A 151 -1.66 2.77 17.40
CA LYS A 151 -2.06 4.14 17.06
C LYS A 151 -3.51 4.44 17.47
N LEU A 152 -4.45 3.53 17.22
CA LEU A 152 -5.85 3.72 17.61
C LEU A 152 -6.02 3.78 19.14
N VAL A 153 -5.30 2.93 19.87
CA VAL A 153 -5.28 2.94 21.34
C VAL A 153 -4.67 4.25 21.87
N ALA A 154 -3.59 4.74 21.25
CA ALA A 154 -2.99 6.03 21.63
C ALA A 154 -3.98 7.21 21.46
N VAL A 155 -4.89 7.12 20.50
CA VAL A 155 -5.96 8.12 20.27
C VAL A 155 -7.21 7.87 21.13
N ASN A 156 -7.18 6.88 22.03
CA ASN A 156 -8.28 6.47 22.92
C ASN A 156 -9.57 6.07 22.17
N ILE A 157 -9.44 5.45 20.99
CA ILE A 157 -10.60 4.94 20.24
C ILE A 157 -10.92 3.53 20.76
N PRO A 158 -12.12 3.28 21.31
CA PRO A 158 -12.48 1.97 21.85
C PRO A 158 -12.49 0.89 20.75
N GLU A 159 -12.10 -0.33 21.12
CA GLU A 159 -11.98 -1.47 20.18
C GLU A 159 -13.30 -1.84 19.47
N ASP A 160 -14.44 -1.58 20.12
CA ASP A 160 -15.77 -1.85 19.57
C ASP A 160 -16.11 -1.03 18.32
N GLU A 161 -15.45 0.12 18.14
CA GLU A 161 -15.61 0.98 16.96
C GLU A 161 -14.72 0.55 15.79
N TRP A 162 -13.73 -0.31 16.03
CA TRP A 162 -12.78 -0.70 15.00
C TRP A 162 -13.48 -1.59 13.94
N PRO A 163 -13.06 -1.55 12.68
CA PRO A 163 -13.50 -2.51 11.66
C PRO A 163 -13.31 -3.97 12.09
N LYS A 164 -14.26 -4.84 11.73
CA LYS A 164 -14.33 -6.24 12.19
C LYS A 164 -13.03 -7.04 11.96
N HIS A 165 -12.33 -6.82 10.84
CA HIS A 165 -11.14 -7.57 10.44
C HIS A 165 -9.87 -7.17 11.21
N ILE A 166 -9.84 -6.00 11.86
CA ILE A 166 -8.70 -5.57 12.70
C ILE A 166 -8.96 -5.68 14.20
N ARG A 167 -10.16 -6.07 14.64
CA ARG A 167 -10.44 -6.31 16.06
C ARG A 167 -9.60 -7.46 16.60
N THR A 168 -9.09 -7.32 17.82
CA THR A 168 -8.35 -8.37 18.55
C THR A 168 -9.32 -9.45 19.02
N ARG A 169 -10.50 -9.02 19.47
CA ARG A 169 -11.59 -9.94 19.81
C ARG A 169 -12.23 -10.49 18.54
N ARG A 170 -11.70 -11.63 18.07
CA ARG A 170 -12.37 -12.50 17.09
C ARG A 170 -13.82 -12.63 17.54
N GLN A 171 -14.76 -12.26 16.66
CA GLN A 171 -16.18 -12.41 16.94
C GLN A 171 -16.42 -13.87 17.34
N THR A 172 -16.68 -14.09 18.62
CA THR A 172 -17.25 -15.30 19.21
C THR A 172 -18.71 -15.41 18.76
N GLY A 173 -18.89 -15.44 17.44
CA GLY A 173 -20.16 -15.64 16.74
C GLY A 173 -20.34 -17.06 16.21
N SER A 174 -19.36 -17.96 16.42
CA SER A 174 -19.57 -19.40 16.30
C SER A 174 -19.76 -20.00 17.69
N ASN A 175 -20.99 -19.88 18.19
CA ASN A 175 -21.45 -20.72 19.28
C ASN A 175 -21.33 -22.19 18.85
N THR A 176 -20.29 -22.91 19.30
CA THR A 176 -20.26 -24.33 19.73
C THR A 176 -18.80 -24.88 19.81
N GLN A 177 -18.27 -24.94 21.04
CA GLN A 177 -17.44 -26.03 21.58
C GLN A 177 -16.07 -26.38 20.93
N PRO A 178 -15.12 -25.45 20.71
CA PRO A 178 -13.77 -25.80 20.28
C PRO A 178 -13.02 -26.66 21.32
N ALA A 179 -13.21 -26.38 22.62
CA ALA A 179 -12.57 -27.15 23.69
C ALA A 179 -13.09 -28.60 23.78
N LYS A 180 -14.40 -28.83 23.59
CA LYS A 180 -14.94 -30.20 23.58
C LYS A 180 -14.58 -30.94 22.29
N PHE A 181 -14.59 -30.27 21.14
CA PHE A 181 -14.15 -30.89 19.90
C PHE A 181 -12.68 -31.31 20.00
N ALA A 182 -11.80 -30.44 20.51
CA ALA A 182 -10.40 -30.79 20.77
C ALA A 182 -10.29 -31.99 21.73
N SER A 183 -11.03 -32.03 22.84
CA SER A 183 -10.98 -33.19 23.76
C SER A 183 -11.49 -34.50 23.13
N VAL A 184 -12.51 -34.44 22.28
CA VAL A 184 -13.05 -35.62 21.58
C VAL A 184 -12.06 -36.12 20.53
N VAL A 185 -11.42 -35.21 19.78
CA VAL A 185 -10.38 -35.58 18.82
C VAL A 185 -9.18 -36.19 19.54
N MET A 186 -8.68 -35.58 20.61
CA MET A 186 -7.58 -36.13 21.40
C MET A 186 -7.90 -37.52 21.95
N SER A 187 -9.11 -37.74 22.49
CA SER A 187 -9.49 -39.06 23.02
C SER A 187 -9.59 -40.13 21.93
N ALA A 188 -10.06 -39.78 20.74
CA ALA A 188 -10.15 -40.71 19.61
C ALA A 188 -8.77 -41.18 19.13
N PHE A 189 -7.78 -40.29 19.12
CA PHE A 189 -6.39 -40.63 18.78
C PHE A 189 -5.77 -41.56 19.84
N GLU A 190 -5.94 -41.25 21.13
CA GLU A 190 -5.43 -42.09 22.22
C GLU A 190 -5.98 -43.53 22.18
N GLU A 191 -7.26 -43.70 21.82
CA GLU A 191 -7.85 -45.03 21.63
C GLU A 191 -7.25 -45.79 20.45
N MET A 192 -6.99 -45.10 19.34
CA MET A 192 -6.38 -45.70 18.16
C MET A 192 -4.95 -46.18 18.45
N GLU A 193 -4.16 -45.37 19.16
CA GLU A 193 -2.81 -45.74 19.60
C GLU A 193 -2.82 -46.97 20.52
N ARG A 194 -3.77 -47.05 21.45
CA ARG A 194 -3.93 -48.23 22.32
C ARG A 194 -4.20 -49.50 21.51
N ARG A 195 -5.12 -49.43 20.53
CA ARG A 195 -5.46 -50.56 19.65
C ARG A 195 -4.29 -51.01 18.78
N LEU A 196 -3.45 -50.08 18.31
CA LEU A 196 -2.24 -50.42 17.55
C LEU A 196 -1.20 -51.13 18.42
N LYS A 197 -1.02 -50.68 19.67
CA LYS A 197 -0.08 -51.29 20.62
C LYS A 197 -0.47 -52.71 21.02
N GLU A 198 -1.77 -53.00 21.10
CA GLU A 198 -2.29 -54.35 21.36
C GLU A 198 -2.08 -55.31 20.18
N LYS A 199 -2.15 -54.80 18.94
CA LYS A 199 -2.02 -55.61 17.71
C LYS A 199 -0.59 -55.82 17.25
N HIS A 200 0.35 -54.97 17.65
CA HIS A 200 1.77 -55.20 17.41
C HIS A 200 2.33 -56.15 18.48
N PRO A 201 2.61 -57.43 18.18
CA PRO A 201 3.44 -58.23 19.08
C PRO A 201 4.78 -57.49 19.23
N ALA A 202 5.28 -57.42 20.46
CA ALA A 202 6.52 -56.72 20.78
C ALA A 202 7.64 -57.06 19.77
N PRO A 203 8.44 -56.10 19.28
CA PRO A 203 9.62 -56.42 18.48
C PRO A 203 10.65 -57.06 19.42
N GLY A 204 10.59 -58.38 19.56
CA GLY A 204 11.53 -59.16 20.35
C GLY A 204 11.35 -60.65 20.16
N THR A 205 12.41 -61.29 19.68
CA THR A 205 12.73 -62.73 19.76
C THR A 205 11.92 -63.69 18.87
N ASN A 206 12.41 -63.95 17.65
CA ASN A 206 12.37 -65.28 17.03
C ASN A 206 13.50 -65.42 15.99
N ALA A 207 14.15 -66.59 16.00
CA ALA A 207 15.21 -67.07 15.12
C ALA A 207 16.67 -66.80 15.56
N THR A 208 17.07 -67.36 16.71
CA THR A 208 18.23 -68.26 16.69
C THR A 208 17.73 -69.62 16.20
N ASP A 209 18.04 -70.00 14.97
CA ASP A 209 18.21 -71.40 14.53
C ASP A 209 18.49 -71.45 13.03
N PHE A 210 19.77 -71.51 12.65
CA PHE A 210 20.25 -72.59 11.79
C PHE A 210 21.78 -72.66 11.85
N ASN A 211 22.25 -73.79 12.36
CA ASN A 211 23.65 -74.20 12.45
C ASN A 211 24.16 -74.60 11.05
N THR A 212 25.23 -73.95 10.57
CA THR A 212 26.53 -74.45 9.99
C THR A 212 26.60 -75.85 9.33
N PRO A 213 27.57 -76.26 8.46
CA PRO A 213 28.56 -75.58 7.57
C PRO A 213 28.55 -76.08 6.08
N GLY A 214 29.41 -75.49 5.23
CA GLY A 214 30.15 -76.21 4.19
C GLY A 214 29.75 -75.97 2.73
N SER A 215 30.61 -75.30 1.95
CA SER A 215 31.58 -75.97 1.08
C SER A 215 32.54 -74.97 0.43
#